data_AF-A0A7V9A788-F1
#
_entry.id   AF-A0A7V9A788-F1
#
_cell.length_a   1.000
_cell.length_b   1.000
_cell.length_c   1.000
_cell.angle_alpha   90.00
_cell.angle_beta   90.00
_cell.angle_gamma   90.00
#
_symmetry.space_group_name_H-M   'P 1'
#
loop_
_entity.id
_entity.type
_entity.pdbx_description
1 polymer ?
#
loop_
_entity_poly.entity_id
_entity_poly.type
_entity_poly.pdbx_seq_one_letter_code
_entity_poly.pdbx_strand_id
1 'polypeptide(L)'
;MVRRKPRHSNLPYSPQHMKLLENALDSLDRLFDNESTAVDVYTILFATASAMADTDMHELLSSTSNELHRIIRTGPPASQAVRDQALDATDKLRGRLAEVLPFLT
;
A
#
# COMPACT_ATOMS: atom_id res chain seq x y z
N MET A 1 -43.51 1.31 -11.20
CA MET A 1 -42.19 0.66 -11.23
C MET A 1 -41.11 1.73 -11.20
N VAL A 2 -40.58 2.06 -10.03
CA VAL A 2 -39.46 3.00 -9.90
C VAL A 2 -38.18 2.19 -10.04
N ARG A 3 -37.43 2.37 -11.14
CA ARG A 3 -36.10 1.81 -11.30
C ARG A 3 -35.19 2.47 -10.26
N ARG A 4 -34.95 1.79 -9.15
CA ARG A 4 -33.90 2.18 -8.19
C ARG A 4 -32.57 2.07 -8.94
N LYS A 5 -31.98 3.21 -9.28
CA LYS A 5 -30.56 3.26 -9.69
C LYS A 5 -29.75 2.59 -8.58
N PRO A 6 -28.80 1.68 -8.90
CA PRO A 6 -27.93 1.12 -7.87
C PRO A 6 -27.21 2.29 -7.20
N ARG A 7 -27.21 2.28 -5.86
CA ARG A 7 -26.48 3.27 -5.06
C ARG A 7 -25.04 3.31 -5.57
N HIS A 8 -24.57 4.49 -5.97
CA HIS A 8 -23.13 4.74 -6.05
C HIS A 8 -22.54 4.20 -4.75
N SER A 9 -21.63 3.25 -4.88
CA SER A 9 -20.88 2.73 -3.75
C SER A 9 -20.25 3.94 -3.05
N ASN A 10 -20.48 4.09 -1.74
CA ASN A 10 -19.85 5.12 -0.90
C ASN A 10 -18.36 4.78 -0.72
N LEU A 11 -17.64 4.55 -1.81
CA LEU A 11 -16.21 4.30 -1.76
C LEU A 11 -15.51 5.64 -1.51
N PRO A 12 -14.53 5.68 -0.60
CA PRO A 12 -13.82 6.91 -0.26
C PRO A 12 -12.97 7.46 -1.42
N TYR A 13 -12.71 6.64 -2.45
CA TYR A 13 -11.86 7.00 -3.59
C TYR A 13 -12.47 6.61 -4.95
N SER A 14 -11.91 7.19 -6.01
CA SER A 14 -12.23 6.83 -7.40
C SER A 14 -11.89 5.35 -7.68
N PRO A 15 -12.53 4.69 -8.65
CA PRO A 15 -12.21 3.31 -9.01
C PRO A 15 -10.72 3.09 -9.35
N GLN A 16 -10.08 4.08 -9.98
CA GLN A 16 -8.65 4.03 -10.31
C GLN A 16 -7.79 4.08 -9.03
N HIS A 17 -8.10 4.98 -8.10
CA HIS A 17 -7.41 5.08 -6.82
C HIS A 17 -7.60 3.82 -5.98
N MET A 18 -8.82 3.27 -5.95
CA MET A 18 -9.08 1.98 -5.30
C MET A 18 -8.16 0.90 -5.86
N LYS A 19 -8.00 0.81 -7.19
CA LYS A 19 -7.11 -0.19 -7.80
C LYS A 19 -5.63 -0.01 -7.41
N LEU A 20 -5.17 1.23 -7.27
CA LEU A 20 -3.81 1.51 -6.80
C LEU A 20 -3.61 1.07 -5.34
N LEU A 21 -4.60 1.32 -4.48
CA LEU A 21 -4.57 0.88 -3.09
C LEU A 21 -4.62 -0.65 -2.95
N GLU A 22 -5.39 -1.33 -3.79
CA GLU A 22 -5.40 -2.80 -3.87
C GLU A 22 -4.03 -3.35 -4.24
N ASN A 23 -3.40 -2.81 -5.29
CA ASN A 23 -2.07 -3.26 -5.71
C ASN A 23 -1.01 -2.97 -4.63
N ALA A 24 -1.16 -1.86 -3.89
CA ALA A 24 -0.31 -1.56 -2.75
C ALA A 24 -0.48 -2.60 -1.64
N LEU A 25 -1.73 -2.93 -1.26
CA LEU A 25 -2.01 -3.94 -0.24
C LEU A 25 -1.48 -5.33 -0.64
N ASP A 26 -1.75 -5.76 -1.88
CA ASP A 26 -1.22 -7.02 -2.43
C ASP A 26 0.31 -7.09 -2.36
N SER A 27 1.00 -5.99 -2.70
CA SER A 27 2.46 -5.94 -2.58
C SER A 27 2.97 -6.09 -1.15
N LEU A 28 2.23 -5.54 -0.18
CA LEU A 28 2.54 -5.65 1.25
C LEU A 28 2.32 -7.08 1.74
N ASP A 29 1.19 -7.69 1.40
CA ASP A 29 0.91 -9.08 1.78
C ASP A 29 1.97 -10.03 1.19
N ARG A 30 2.38 -9.83 -0.06
CA ARG A 30 3.49 -10.59 -0.66
C ARG A 30 4.82 -10.39 0.05
N LEU A 31 5.11 -9.22 0.64
CA LEU A 31 6.30 -9.04 1.48
C LEU A 31 6.19 -9.86 2.79
N PHE A 32 5.01 -9.84 3.42
CA PHE A 32 4.69 -10.65 4.60
C PHE A 32 4.84 -12.15 4.32
N ASP A 33 4.37 -12.61 3.16
CA ASP A 33 4.43 -14.01 2.73
C ASP A 33 5.80 -14.41 2.14
N ASN A 34 6.75 -13.47 2.11
CA ASN A 34 8.11 -13.68 1.57
C ASN A 34 8.13 -14.00 0.06
N GLU A 35 7.15 -13.49 -0.69
CA GLU A 35 6.99 -13.59 -2.15
C GLU A 35 7.39 -12.31 -2.90
N SER A 36 7.83 -11.28 -2.17
CA SER A 36 8.24 -9.97 -2.69
C SER A 36 9.35 -9.38 -1.83
N THR A 37 10.20 -8.54 -2.43
CA THR A 37 11.29 -7.88 -1.70
C THR A 37 10.88 -6.47 -1.23
N ALA A 38 11.60 -5.93 -0.25
CA ALA A 38 11.40 -4.54 0.18
C ALA A 38 11.55 -3.53 -0.97
N VAL A 39 12.40 -3.83 -1.97
CA VAL A 39 12.62 -2.99 -3.16
C VAL A 39 11.40 -2.97 -4.07
N ASP A 40 10.77 -4.12 -4.27
CA ASP A 40 9.54 -4.25 -5.08
C ASP A 40 8.40 -3.46 -4.44
N VAL A 41 8.22 -3.63 -3.12
CA VAL A 41 7.22 -2.87 -2.34
C VAL A 41 7.50 -1.37 -2.39
N TYR A 42 8.75 -0.94 -2.17
CA TYR A 42 9.12 0.47 -2.29
C TYR A 42 8.69 1.06 -3.65
N THR A 43 8.97 0.34 -4.74
CA THR A 43 8.65 0.80 -6.09
C THR A 43 7.15 1.00 -6.28
N ILE A 44 6.35 0.04 -5.81
CA ILE A 44 4.88 0.11 -5.89
C ILE A 44 4.36 1.26 -5.02
N LEU A 45 4.78 1.36 -3.77
CA LEU A 45 4.31 2.39 -2.85
C LEU A 45 4.71 3.79 -3.31
N PHE A 46 5.91 3.97 -3.85
CA PHE A 46 6.36 5.27 -4.37
C PHE A 46 5.53 5.72 -5.60
N ALA A 47 5.27 4.80 -6.53
CA ALA A 47 4.43 5.08 -7.69
C ALA A 47 2.99 5.39 -7.28
N THR A 48 2.43 4.60 -6.36
CA THR A 48 1.08 4.81 -5.82
C THR A 48 0.98 6.13 -5.06
N ALA A 49 1.96 6.48 -4.23
CA ALA A 49 2.02 7.77 -3.54
C ALA A 49 1.98 8.95 -4.53
N SER A 50 2.75 8.85 -5.61
CA SER A 50 2.80 9.89 -6.66
C SER A 50 1.47 10.01 -7.40
N ALA A 51 0.83 8.88 -7.72
CA ALA A 51 -0.47 8.85 -8.40
C ALA A 51 -1.64 9.33 -7.51
N MET A 52 -1.45 9.34 -6.18
CA MET A 52 -2.46 9.71 -5.20
C MET A 52 -2.14 11.02 -4.48
N ALA A 53 -1.32 11.89 -5.09
CA ALA A 53 -0.77 13.11 -4.48
C ALA A 53 -1.83 14.11 -3.96
N ASP A 54 -3.04 14.06 -4.49
CA ASP A 54 -4.17 14.92 -4.12
C ASP A 54 -5.14 14.28 -3.10
N THR A 55 -4.77 13.13 -2.52
CA THR A 55 -5.61 12.38 -1.57
C THR A 55 -5.03 12.38 -0.15
N ASP A 56 -5.87 12.08 0.83
CA ASP A 56 -5.48 11.92 2.24
C ASP A 56 -4.55 10.72 2.49
N MET A 57 -4.48 9.76 1.57
CA MET A 57 -3.55 8.63 1.64
C MET A 57 -2.12 9.00 1.23
N HIS A 58 -1.90 10.12 0.53
CA HIS A 58 -0.60 10.49 -0.01
C HIS A 58 0.50 10.53 1.07
N GLU A 59 0.22 11.16 2.21
CA GLU A 59 1.19 11.33 3.29
C GLU A 59 1.61 9.97 3.86
N LEU A 60 0.65 9.08 4.09
CA LEU A 60 0.93 7.74 4.62
C LEU A 60 1.74 6.90 3.63
N LEU A 61 1.35 6.88 2.35
CA LEU A 61 2.09 6.18 1.29
C LEU A 61 3.51 6.74 1.11
N SER A 62 3.67 8.07 1.13
CA SER A 62 4.96 8.75 0.96
C SER A 62 5.89 8.51 2.13
N SER A 63 5.39 8.62 3.36
CA SER A 63 6.17 8.36 4.57
C SER A 63 6.65 6.91 4.63
N THR A 64 5.77 5.94 4.39
CA THR A 64 6.14 4.51 4.35
C THR A 64 7.15 4.21 3.23
N SER A 65 6.94 4.73 2.02
CA SER A 65 7.90 4.51 0.91
C SER A 65 9.27 5.14 1.18
N ASN A 66 9.32 6.33 1.79
CA ASN A 66 10.57 6.95 2.23
C ASN A 66 11.30 6.14 3.29
N GLU A 67 10.56 5.56 4.24
CA GLU A 67 11.14 4.69 5.26
C GLU A 67 11.71 3.40 4.66
N LEU A 68 10.98 2.75 3.74
CA LEU A 68 11.49 1.61 3.00
C LEU A 68 12.75 1.96 2.21
N HIS A 69 12.77 3.11 1.53
CA HIS A 69 13.94 3.57 0.80
C HIS A 69 15.15 3.74 1.73
N ARG A 70 14.95 4.26 2.95
CA ARG A 70 16.02 4.35 3.96
C ARG A 70 16.53 2.97 4.33
N ILE A 71 15.64 2.03 4.69
CA ILE A 71 15.99 0.66 5.10
C ILE A 71 16.80 -0.05 4.00
N ILE A 72 16.32 0.03 2.75
CA ILE A 72 16.97 -0.57 1.58
C ILE A 72 18.38 -0.02 1.38
N ARG A 73 18.57 1.30 1.56
CA ARG A 73 19.87 1.95 1.36
C ARG A 73 20.87 1.68 2.47
N THR A 74 20.41 1.50 3.70
CA THR A 74 21.29 1.34 4.87
C THR A 74 21.60 -0.12 5.19
N GLY A 75 20.75 -1.05 4.77
CA GLY A 75 20.88 -2.46 5.11
C GLY A 75 21.64 -3.28 4.07
N PRO A 76 22.15 -4.47 4.46
CA PRO A 76 22.71 -5.42 3.51
C PRO A 76 21.62 -5.90 2.53
N PRO A 77 21.89 -5.92 1.22
CA PRO A 77 20.93 -6.38 0.22
C PRO A 77 20.41 -7.79 0.53
N ALA A 78 19.10 -8.00 0.38
CA ALA A 78 18.43 -9.29 0.58
C ALA A 78 18.69 -9.96 1.95
N SER A 79 19.01 -9.18 2.99
CA SER A 79 19.15 -9.71 4.35
C SER A 79 17.80 -9.84 5.05
N GLN A 80 17.67 -10.88 5.89
CA GLN A 80 16.50 -11.05 6.76
C GLN A 80 16.26 -9.82 7.64
N ALA A 81 17.33 -9.18 8.13
CA ALA A 81 17.22 -7.96 8.94
C ALA A 81 16.58 -6.79 8.19
N VAL A 82 16.87 -6.63 6.88
CA VAL A 82 16.20 -5.62 6.03
C VAL A 82 14.73 -5.95 5.85
N ARG A 83 14.40 -7.23 5.67
CA ARG A 83 13.02 -7.68 5.53
C ARG A 83 12.22 -7.42 6.81
N ASP A 84 12.76 -7.79 7.97
CA ASP A 84 12.07 -7.61 9.25
C ASP A 84 11.81 -6.11 9.53
N GLN A 85 12.79 -5.24 9.26
CA GLN A 85 12.59 -3.79 9.35
C GLN A 85 11.54 -3.27 8.36
N ALA A 86 11.49 -3.81 7.14
CA ALA A 86 10.49 -3.44 6.14
C ALA A 86 9.08 -3.87 6.55
N LEU A 87 8.93 -5.03 7.19
CA LEU A 87 7.65 -5.48 7.74
C LEU A 87 7.15 -4.52 8.83
N ASP A 88 8.01 -4.16 9.79
CA ASP A 88 7.66 -3.21 10.85
C ASP A 88 7.28 -1.83 10.27
N ALA A 89 8.05 -1.32 9.30
CA ALA A 89 7.80 -0.03 8.68
C ALA A 89 6.49 0.04 7.86
N THR A 90 5.99 -1.11 7.40
CA THR A 90 4.81 -1.19 6.54
C THR A 90 3.52 -1.60 7.26
N ASP A 91 3.62 -2.12 8.50
CA ASP A 91 2.48 -2.64 9.25
C ASP A 91 1.35 -1.61 9.42
N LYS A 92 1.69 -0.37 9.77
CA LYS A 92 0.71 0.72 9.90
C LYS A 92 -0.05 0.99 8.59
N LEU A 93 0.66 1.02 7.46
CA LEU A 93 0.05 1.23 6.15
C LEU A 93 -0.85 0.05 5.79
N ARG A 94 -0.38 -1.18 6.03
CA ARG A 94 -1.14 -2.40 5.79
C ARG A 94 -2.47 -2.42 6.56
N GLY A 95 -2.43 -2.11 7.86
CA GLY A 95 -3.63 -2.00 8.69
C GLY A 95 -4.61 -0.94 8.16
N ARG A 96 -4.09 0.23 7.77
CA ARG A 96 -4.93 1.30 7.20
C ARG A 96 -5.56 0.89 5.86
N LEU A 97 -4.82 0.21 4.99
CA LEU A 97 -5.34 -0.28 3.72
C LEU A 97 -6.41 -1.35 3.93
N ALA A 98 -6.24 -2.25 4.90
CA ALA A 98 -7.26 -3.24 5.25
C ALA A 98 -8.58 -2.60 5.74
N GLU A 99 -8.52 -1.49 6.48
CA GLU A 99 -9.73 -0.74 6.89
C GLU A 99 -10.47 -0.09 5.70
N VAL A 100 -9.71 0.44 4.73
CA VAL A 100 -10.23 1.15 3.56
C VAL A 100 -10.72 0.18 2.47
N LEU A 101 -10.16 -1.04 2.44
CA LEU A 101 -10.46 -2.10 1.48
C LEU A 101 -11.18 -3.31 2.14
N PRO A 102 -12.31 -3.12 2.85
CA PRO A 102 -12.90 -4.14 3.72
C PRO A 102 -13.53 -5.35 3.00
N PHE A 103 -13.35 -5.49 1.68
CA PHE A 103 -14.00 -6.53 0.87
C PHE A 103 -13.03 -7.49 0.17
N LEU A 104 -11.72 -7.45 0.50
CA LEU A 104 -10.70 -8.28 -0.16
C LEU A 104 -10.03 -9.33 0.75
N THR A 105 -10.46 -9.45 2.01
CA THR A 105 -10.03 -10.50 2.94
C THR A 105 -11.04 -11.63 3.05
#